data_AF-A0A7V6JHE0-F1
#
_entry.id   AF-A0A7V6JHE0-F1
#
_cell.length_a   1.000
_cell.length_b   1.000
_cell.length_c   1.000
_cell.angle_alpha   90.00
_cell.angle_beta   90.00
_cell.angle_gamma   90.00
#
_symmetry.space_group_name_H-M   'P 1'
#
loop_
_entity.id
_entity.type
_entity.pdbx_description
1 polymer ?
#
loop_
_entity_poly.entity_id
_entity_poly.type
_entity_poly.pdbx_seq_one_letter_code
_entity_poly.pdbx_strand_id
1 'polypeptide(L)' 'FAHAALGLAWLSHLLAIPTNIMWSSFWPATSSVSTILFEERSPTWAVPRCLGLGDVSHLYAENLPVNPVGLPANFY' A
#
# COMPACT_ATOMS: atom_id res chain seq x y z
N PHE A 1 -5.49 -8.54 -5.67
CA PHE A 1 -6.33 -8.16 -4.52
C PHE A 1 -5.83 -8.92 -3.28
N ALA A 2 -5.60 -8.23 -2.16
CA ALA A 2 -5.18 -8.82 -0.89
C ALA A 2 -5.74 -7.98 0.27
N HIS A 3 -5.85 -8.59 1.45
CA HIS A 3 -6.22 -7.87 2.68
C HIS A 3 -5.05 -7.04 3.20
N ALA A 4 -5.34 -5.98 3.96
CA ALA A 4 -4.34 -5.03 4.44
C ALA A 4 -3.14 -5.70 5.14
N ALA A 5 -3.39 -6.64 6.06
CA ALA A 5 -2.32 -7.34 6.78
C ALA A 5 -1.37 -8.11 5.83
N LEU A 6 -1.93 -8.87 4.88
CA LEU A 6 -1.15 -9.61 3.90
C LEU A 6 -0.44 -8.67 2.91
N GLY A 7 -1.12 -7.65 2.42
CA GLY A 7 -0.56 -6.67 1.50
C GLY A 7 0.65 -5.95 2.11
N LEU A 8 0.51 -5.47 3.35
CA LEU A 8 1.61 -4.82 4.07
C LEU A 8 2.75 -5.79 4.42
N ALA A 9 2.45 -7.05 4.78
CA ALA A 9 3.50 -8.04 5.01
C ALA A 9 4.31 -8.33 3.74
N TRP A 10 3.63 -8.41 2.59
CA TRP A 10 4.28 -8.62 1.30
C TRP A 10 5.12 -7.41 0.87
N LEU A 11 4.60 -6.20 1.04
CA LEU A 11 5.34 -4.96 0.78
C LEU A 11 6.55 -4.79 1.70
N SER A 12 6.43 -5.17 2.97
CA SER A 12 7.56 -5.22 3.90
C SER A 12 8.70 -6.07 3.36
N HIS A 13 8.38 -7.26 2.85
CA HIS A 13 9.37 -8.15 2.24
C HIS A 13 9.99 -7.55 0.97
N LEU A 14 9.16 -7.06 0.04
CA LEU A 14 9.63 -6.49 -1.23
C LEU A 14 10.53 -5.27 -1.04
N LEU A 15 10.14 -4.36 -0.14
CA LEU A 15 10.84 -3.09 0.07
C LEU A 15 11.92 -3.17 1.14
N ALA A 16 12.17 -4.37 1.71
CA ALA A 16 13.08 -4.59 2.83
C ALA A 16 12.81 -3.68 4.03
N ILE A 17 11.54 -3.37 4.30
CA ILE A 17 11.10 -2.59 5.45
C ILE A 17 10.77 -3.57 6.59
N PRO A 18 11.25 -3.37 7.83
CA PRO A 18 10.85 -4.21 8.96
C PRO A 18 9.33 -4.31 9.09
N THR A 19 8.79 -5.53 9.21
CA THR A 19 7.35 -5.78 9.17
C THR A 19 6.58 -5.05 10.26
N ASN A 20 7.16 -4.93 11.45
CA ASN A 20 6.58 -4.15 12.55
C ASN A 20 6.43 -2.67 12.20
N ILE A 21 7.37 -2.09 11.46
CA ILE A 21 7.29 -0.71 10.98
C ILE A 21 6.22 -0.61 9.88
N MET A 22 6.21 -1.55 8.93
CA MET A 22 5.22 -1.55 7.86
C MET A 22 3.78 -1.63 8.38
N TRP A 23 3.51 -2.49 9.37
CA TRP A 23 2.17 -2.64 9.96
C TRP A 23 1.75 -1.52 10.92
N SER A 24 2.70 -0.91 11.64
CA SER A 24 2.37 0.15 12.60
C SER A 24 2.27 1.54 11.97
N SER A 25 2.96 1.76 10.85
CA SER A 25 3.15 3.11 10.29
C SER A 25 2.39 3.35 8.98
N PHE A 26 1.96 2.29 8.28
CA PHE A 26 1.30 2.41 6.99
C PHE A 26 -0.12 1.85 7.04
N TRP A 27 -1.05 2.56 6.41
CA TRP A 27 -2.46 2.18 6.37
C TRP A 27 -3.01 2.30 4.94
N PRO A 28 -3.32 1.17 4.26
CA PRO A 28 -4.03 1.19 3.00
C PRO A 28 -5.54 1.20 3.27
N ALA A 29 -6.25 2.18 2.74
CA ALA A 29 -7.71 2.23 2.84
C ALA A 29 -8.36 1.02 2.12
N THR A 30 -9.58 0.66 2.53
CA THR A 30 -10.36 -0.38 1.84
C THR A 30 -10.53 -0.02 0.37
N SER A 31 -10.31 -1.01 -0.50
CA SER A 31 -10.34 -0.86 -1.97
C SER A 31 -9.29 0.10 -2.56
N SER A 32 -8.34 0.61 -1.76
CA SER A 32 -7.27 1.44 -2.29
C SER A 32 -6.33 0.65 -3.21
N VAL A 33 -5.67 1.37 -4.12
CA VAL A 33 -4.75 0.82 -5.11
C VAL A 33 -3.32 1.20 -4.74
N SER A 34 -2.40 0.25 -4.77
CA SER A 34 -0.97 0.51 -4.57
C SER A 34 -0.20 0.10 -5.81
N THR A 35 0.72 0.95 -6.25
CA THR A 35 1.48 0.75 -7.48
C THR A 35 2.94 0.51 -7.15
N ILE A 36 3.41 -0.70 -7.46
CA ILE A 36 4.81 -1.09 -7.31
C ILE A 36 5.40 -1.30 -8.71
N LEU A 37 6.43 -0.53 -9.03
CA LEU A 37 7.23 -0.73 -10.23
C LEU A 37 8.36 -1.72 -9.91
N PHE A 38 8.50 -2.77 -10.68
CA PHE A 38 9.70 -3.60 -10.68
C PHE A 38 10.67 -3.02 -11.71
N GLU A 39 11.57 -2.16 -11.25
CA GLU A 39 12.55 -1.46 -12.09
C GLU A 39 13.68 -2.44 -12.46
N GLU A 40 13.81 -2.79 -13.74
CA GLU A 40 14.91 -3.64 -14.22
C GLU A 40 16.26 -2.95 -13.99
N ARG A 41 17.19 -3.63 -13.33
CA ARG A 41 18.57 -3.15 -13.07
C ARG A 41 19.62 -3.97 -13.83
N SER A 42 19.26 -5.17 -14.25
CA SER A 42 20.06 -6.06 -15.10
C SER A 42 19.14 -7.09 -15.76
N PRO A 43 19.63 -7.89 -16.73
CA PRO A 43 18.86 -8.99 -17.33
C PRO A 43 18.38 -10.06 -16.34
N THR A 44 18.85 -10.04 -15.09
CA THR A 44 18.56 -11.03 -14.06
C THR A 44 17.84 -10.46 -12.85
N TRP A 45 17.85 -9.14 -12.64
CA TRP A 45 17.36 -8.50 -11.43
C TRP A 45 16.46 -7.30 -11.73
N ALA A 46 15.33 -7.25 -11.03
CA ALA A 46 14.48 -6.08 -10.92
C ALA A 46 14.34 -5.69 -9.45
N VAL A 47 14.32 -4.38 -9.19
CA VAL A 47 14.19 -3.81 -7.85
C VAL A 47 12.79 -3.22 -7.70
N PRO A 48 12.02 -3.61 -6.66
CA PRO A 48 10.70 -3.03 -6.43
C PRO A 48 10.82 -1.58 -5.93
N ARG A 49 10.01 -0.70 -6.51
CA ARG A 49 9.85 0.71 -6.16
C ARG A 49 8.37 0.96 -5.88
N CYS A 50 8.04 1.42 -4.67
CA CYS A 50 6.69 1.89 -4.40
C CYS A 50 6.51 3.27 -5.03
N LEU A 51 5.67 3.36 -6.07
CA LEU A 51 5.34 4.63 -6.72
C LEU A 51 4.17 5.33 -6.01
N GLY A 52 3.26 4.54 -5.45
CA GLY A 52 2.12 5.02 -4.68
C GLY A 52 1.58 3.91 -3.80
N LEU A 53 1.20 4.27 -2.58
CA LEU A 53 0.58 3.38 -1.60
C LEU A 53 -0.80 3.93 -1.26
N GLY A 54 -1.83 3.09 -1.38
CA GLY A 54 -3.17 3.41 -0.89
C GLY A 54 -3.91 4.50 -1.67
N ASP A 55 -3.73 4.59 -2.99
CA ASP A 55 -4.48 5.52 -3.84
C ASP A 55 -5.99 5.24 -3.83
N VAL A 56 -6.76 6.30 -3.60
CA VAL A 56 -8.22 6.31 -3.51
C VAL A 56 -8.85 7.23 -4.57
N SER A 57 -8.08 7.69 -5.56
CA SER A 57 -8.54 8.58 -6.64
C SER A 57 -9.78 8.06 -7.36
N HIS A 58 -9.88 6.75 -7.58
CA HIS A 58 -11.06 6.11 -8.18
C HIS A 58 -12.31 6.19 -7.29
N LEU A 59 -12.16 6.13 -5.96
CA LEU A 59 -13.29 6.33 -5.04
C LEU A 59 -13.78 7.78 -5.13
N TYR A 60 -12.83 8.73 -5.17
CA TYR A 60 -13.15 10.15 -5.34
C TYR A 60 -13.88 10.42 -6.66
N ALA A 61 -13.40 9.85 -7.78
CA ALA A 61 -14.02 10.00 -9.10
C ALA A 61 -15.48 9.50 -9.14
N GLU A 62 -15.80 8.48 -8.35
CA GLU A 62 -17.14 7.89 -8.23
C GLU A 62 -17.97 8.50 -7.07
N ASN A 63 -17.48 9.56 -6.42
CA ASN A 63 -18.09 10.17 -5.23
C ASN A 63 -18.35 9.18 -4.08
N LEU A 64 -17.49 8.17 -3.94
CA LEU A 64 -17.55 7.18 -2.87
C LEU A 64 -16.70 7.62 -1.67
N PRO A 65 -17.16 7.39 -0.43
CA PRO A 65 -16.38 7.73 0.75
C PRO A 65 -15.21 6.75 0.95
N VAL A 66 -14.13 7.25 1.55
CA VAL A 66 -13.04 6.40 2.05
C VAL A 66 -13.46 5.83 3.40
N ASN A 67 -13.34 4.51 3.58
CA ASN A 67 -13.67 3.86 4.86
C ASN A 67 -12.47 3.90 5.82
N PRO A 68 -12.55 4.59 6.97
CA PRO A 68 -11.45 4.77 7.93
C PRO A 68 -11.23 3.58 8.87
N VAL A 69 -11.80 2.41 8.59
CA VAL A 69 -11.68 1.24 9.46
C VAL A 69 -10.21 0.92 9.79
N GLY A 70 -9.96 0.64 11.06
CA GLY A 70 -8.60 0.41 11.58
C GLY A 70 -7.87 1.68 12.04
N LEU A 71 -8.39 2.88 11.77
CA LEU A 71 -7.89 4.13 12.35
C LEU A 71 -8.81 4.58 13.50
N PRO A 72 -8.28 4.72 14.73
CA PRO A 72 -9.11 5.02 15.89
C PRO A 72 -9.50 6.50 16.04
N ALA A 73 -8.75 7.43 15.43
CA ALA A 73 -8.97 8.87 15.56
C ALA A 73 -8.28 9.67 14.43
N ASN A 74 -8.66 10.96 14.30
CA ASN A 74 -7.95 12.00 13.52
C ASN A 74 -7.76 11.71 12.02
N PHE A 75 -8.78 11.13 11.37
CA PHE A 75 -8.75 10.85 9.93
C PHE A 75 -9.25 12.03 9.06
N TYR A 76 -9.90 13.01 9.67
CA TYR A 76 -10.48 14.18 9.00
C TYR A 76 -9.86 15.47 9.54
#